data_AF-A0A3L8Q440-F1
#
_entry.id   AF-A0A3L8Q440-F1
#
_cell.length_a   1.000
_cell.length_b   1.000
_cell.length_c   1.000
_cell.angle_alpha   90.00
_cell.angle_beta   90.00
_cell.angle_gamma   90.00
#
_symmetry.space_group_name_H-M   'P 1'
#
loop_
_entity.id
_entity.type
_entity.pdbx_description
1 polymer ?
#
loop_
_entity_poly.entity_id
_entity_poly.type
_entity_poly.pdbx_seq_one_letter_code
_entity_poly.pdbx_strand_id
1 'polypeptide(L)' 'IEMAQKLLNSDLAELINKMKLAQQYVMTSLQQEYKKQMLTAAHALAVDAKNLLDVIDQAR' A
#
# COMPACT_ATOMS: atom_id res chain seq x y z
N ILE A 1 8.06 -15.21 7.21
CA ILE A 1 8.54 -14.65 5.92
C ILE A 1 7.49 -14.79 4.82
N GLU A 2 7.03 -16.00 4.48
CA GLU A 2 6.04 -16.23 3.40
C GLU A 2 4.70 -15.49 3.61
N MET A 3 4.15 -15.49 4.83
CA MET A 3 2.95 -14.70 5.15
C MET A 3 3.14 -13.19 4.99
N ALA A 4 4.31 -12.67 5.34
CA ALA A 4 4.61 -11.24 5.22
C ALA A 4 4.85 -10.82 3.75
N GLN A 5 5.40 -11.70 2.91
CA GLN A 5 5.43 -11.48 1.46
C GLN A 5 4.03 -11.47 0.84
N LYS A 6 3.15 -12.39 1.28
CA LYS A 6 1.76 -12.44 0.80
C LYS A 6 0.97 -11.19 1.20
N LEU A 7 1.20 -10.68 2.42
CA LEU A 7 0.63 -9.42 2.90
C LEU A 7 1.08 -8.25 2.00
N LEU A 8 2.38 -8.08 1.77
CA LEU A 8 2.92 -7.03 0.89
C LEU A 8 2.28 -7.02 -0.50
N ASN A 9 2.07 -8.20 -1.10
CA ASN A 9 1.44 -8.31 -2.40
C ASN A 9 -0.03 -7.86 -2.37
N SER A 10 -0.74 -8.12 -1.27
CA SER A 10 -2.11 -7.64 -1.06
C SER A 10 -2.14 -6.11 -0.95
N ASP A 11 -1.24 -5.53 -0.14
CA ASP A 11 -1.18 -4.07 0.06
C ASP A 11 -0.77 -3.34 -1.22
N LEU A 12 0.13 -3.93 -2.00
CA LEU A 12 0.52 -3.41 -3.31
C LEU A 12 -0.66 -3.42 -4.29
N ALA A 13 -1.44 -4.50 -4.31
CA ALA A 13 -2.64 -4.59 -5.16
C ALA A 13 -3.69 -3.55 -4.74
N GLU A 14 -3.86 -3.31 -3.44
CA GLU A 14 -4.76 -2.28 -2.93
C GLU A 14 -4.27 -0.87 -3.31
N LEU A 15 -2.98 -0.57 -3.13
CA LEU A 15 -2.38 0.70 -3.54
C LEU A 15 -2.58 0.96 -5.03
N ILE A 16 -2.35 -0.04 -5.89
CA ILE A 16 -2.54 0.09 -7.35
C ILE A 16 -4.01 0.41 -7.67
N ASN A 17 -4.96 -0.24 -7.00
CA ASN A 17 -6.38 0.04 -7.20
C ASN A 17 -6.75 1.46 -6.76
N LYS A 18 -6.29 1.90 -5.58
CA LYS A 18 -6.51 3.27 -5.09
C LYS A 18 -5.87 4.31 -6.00
N MET A 19 -4.68 4.03 -6.53
CA MET A 19 -4.00 4.90 -7.48
C MET A 19 -4.74 5.02 -8.81
N LYS A 20 -5.27 3.91 -9.35
CA LYS A 20 -6.13 3.93 -10.55
C LYS A 20 -7.37 4.78 -10.34
N LEU A 21 -8.04 4.64 -9.19
CA LEU A 21 -9.19 5.48 -8.83
C LEU A 21 -8.78 6.95 -8.71
N ALA A 22 -7.68 7.27 -8.03
CA ALA A 22 -7.19 8.64 -7.91
C ALA A 22 -6.87 9.27 -9.27
N GLN A 23 -6.33 8.50 -10.22
CA GLN A 23 -6.10 8.94 -11.60
C GLN A 23 -7.41 9.12 -12.37
N GLN A 24 -8.36 8.21 -12.23
CA GLN A 24 -9.66 8.27 -12.91
C GLN A 24 -10.50 9.47 -12.44
N TYR A 25 -10.46 9.77 -11.14
CA TYR A 25 -11.25 10.83 -10.51
C TYR A 25 -10.47 12.14 -10.34
N VAL A 26 -9.36 12.31 -11.06
CA VAL A 26 -8.42 13.45 -10.88
C VAL A 26 -9.05 14.82 -11.14
N MET A 27 -10.10 14.91 -11.97
CA MET A 27 -10.80 16.17 -12.28
C MET A 27 -12.14 16.33 -11.54
N THR A 28 -12.38 15.49 -10.54
CA THR A 28 -13.62 15.52 -9.74
C THR A 28 -13.34 16.02 -8.33
N SER A 29 -14.39 16.42 -7.60
CA SER A 29 -14.28 16.76 -6.18
C SER A 29 -13.78 15.60 -5.30
N LEU A 30 -13.82 14.36 -5.81
CA LEU A 30 -13.33 13.16 -5.12
C LEU A 30 -11.80 12.98 -5.21
N GLN A 31 -11.09 13.79 -6.01
CA GLN A 31 -9.63 13.68 -6.18
C GLN A 31 -8.89 13.69 -4.84
N GLN A 32 -9.21 14.64 -3.95
CA GLN A 32 -8.54 14.75 -2.65
C GLN A 32 -8.76 13.51 -1.78
N GLU A 33 -9.98 12.96 -1.82
CA GLU A 33 -10.34 11.78 -1.03
C GLU A 33 -9.61 10.53 -1.52
N TYR A 34 -9.61 10.29 -2.83
CA TYR A 34 -8.85 9.16 -3.39
C TYR A 34 -7.34 9.32 -3.24
N LYS A 35 -6.82 10.56 -3.32
CA LYS A 35 -5.40 10.84 -3.04
C LYS A 35 -5.05 10.53 -1.59
N LYS A 36 -5.93 10.88 -0.64
CA LYS A 36 -5.75 10.55 0.78
C LYS A 36 -5.76 9.03 1.00
N GLN A 37 -6.73 8.32 0.42
CA GLN A 37 -6.79 6.85 0.50
C GLN A 37 -5.55 6.17 -0.11
N MET A 38 -5.06 6.68 -1.25
CA MET A 38 -3.83 6.20 -1.88
C MET A 38 -2.62 6.40 -0.97
N LEU A 39 -2.49 7.56 -0.33
CA LEU A 39 -1.40 7.84 0.61
C LEU A 39 -1.46 6.93 1.85
N THR A 40 -2.65 6.66 2.37
CA THR A 40 -2.83 5.70 3.48
C THR A 40 -2.41 4.29 3.08
N ALA A 41 -2.84 3.81 1.90
CA ALA A 41 -2.43 2.49 1.40
C ALA A 41 -0.92 2.40 1.17
N ALA A 42 -0.30 3.47 0.64
CA ALA A 42 1.15 3.54 0.47
C ALA A 42 1.90 3.51 1.82
N HIS A 43 1.35 4.17 2.85
CA HIS A 43 1.92 4.13 4.19
C HIS A 43 1.84 2.72 4.79
N ALA A 44 0.69 2.04 4.66
CA ALA A 44 0.53 0.66 5.12
C ALA A 44 1.58 -0.25 4.47
N LEU A 45 1.69 -0.22 3.14
CA LEU A 45 2.69 -0.99 2.40
C LEU A 45 4.13 -0.74 2.89
N ALA A 46 4.47 0.52 3.21
CA ALA A 46 5.80 0.86 3.73
C ALA A 46 6.05 0.30 5.14
N VAL A 47 5.03 0.31 6.00
CA VAL A 47 5.10 -0.28 7.35
C VAL A 47 5.25 -1.79 7.26
N ASP A 48 4.46 -2.45 6.40
CA ASP A 48 4.52 -3.90 6.21
C ASP A 48 5.85 -4.34 5.57
N ALA A 49 6.41 -3.52 4.66
CA ALA A 49 7.73 -3.77 4.08
C ALA A 49 8.84 -3.70 5.13
N LYS A 50 8.76 -2.73 6.04
CA LYS A 50 9.68 -2.64 7.18
C LYS A 50 9.52 -3.85 8.10
N ASN A 51 8.28 -4.23 8.42
CA ASN A 51 8.03 -5.40 9.25
C ASN A 51 8.55 -6.71 8.63
N LEU A 52 8.44 -6.88 7.31
CA LEU A 52 9.03 -8.00 6.59
C LEU A 52 10.57 -8.01 6.71
N LEU A 53 11.22 -6.84 6.60
CA LEU A 53 12.66 -6.71 6.79
C LEU A 53 13.07 -7.10 8.21
N ASP A 54 12.36 -6.59 9.22
CA ASP A 54 12.62 -6.90 10.64
C ASP A 54 12.46 -8.40 10.92
N VAL A 55 11.44 -9.06 10.34
CA VAL A 55 11.23 -10.51 10.46
C VAL A 55 12.35 -11.31 9.77
N ILE A 56 12.89 -10.83 8.65
CA ILE A 56 14.02 -11.47 7.96
C ILE A 56 15.30 -11.32 8.80
N ASP A 57 15.54 -10.12 9.35
CA ASP A 57 16.72 -9.86 10.18
C ASP A 57 16.68 -10.65 11.49
N GLN A 58 15.51 -10.86 12.10
CA GLN A 58 15.36 -11.74 13.27
C GLN A 58 15.56 -13.23 12.97
N ALA A 59 15.29 -13.65 11.73
CA ALA A 59 15.45 -15.03 11.31
C ALA A 59 16.89 -15.38 10.89
N ARG A 60 17.79 -14.38 10.84
CA ARG A 60 19.20 -14.51 10.45
C ARG A 60 20.08 -14.65 11.69
#